data_AF-A0A5K8A6F9-F1
#
_entry.id   AF-A0A5K8A6F9-F1
#
_cell.length_a   1.000
_cell.length_b   1.000
_cell.length_c   1.000
_cell.angle_alpha   90.00
_cell.angle_beta   90.00
_cell.angle_gamma   90.00
#
_symmetry.space_group_name_H-M   'P 1'
#
loop_
_entity.id
_entity.type
_entity.pdbx_description
1 polymer ?
#
loop_
_entity_poly.entity_id
_entity_poly.type
_entity_poly.pdbx_seq_one_letter_code
_entity_poly.pdbx_strand_id
1 'polypeptide(L)'
;MGLDTAPLRLRLIRIELDSGEIEVLITSLTDEGKYPKEIFKDLYHKRWPVETDYLFMKERIEIGNFSGESELSVYQDFHAKVFAKNLATILASPAQADIELESMEKKYDYQLNMTQMFSKSKDTLFLLFERPPEIVLKLIQSLHELFKAATEPIRPGRKFKREHKVSKREHHMQYKPCR
;
A
#
# COMPACT_ATOMS: atom_id res chain seq x y z
N MET A 1 8.48 34.42 -13.58
CA MET A 1 7.45 34.14 -12.58
C MET A 1 8.14 34.10 -11.23
N GLY A 2 7.95 35.11 -10.38
CA GLY A 2 8.58 35.16 -9.06
C GLY A 2 7.77 34.33 -8.06
N LEU A 3 8.45 33.55 -7.22
CA LEU A 3 7.82 32.90 -6.07
C LEU A 3 7.39 33.97 -5.07
N ASP A 4 6.24 33.76 -4.43
CA ASP A 4 5.76 34.62 -3.35
C ASP A 4 6.77 34.65 -2.20
N THR A 5 7.14 35.85 -1.75
CA THR A 5 8.10 36.08 -0.66
C THR A 5 7.42 36.38 0.67
N ALA A 6 6.09 36.28 0.73
CA ALA A 6 5.35 36.47 1.97
C ALA A 6 5.81 35.47 3.05
N PRO A 7 6.01 35.91 4.31
CA PRO A 7 6.46 35.03 5.37
C PRO A 7 5.39 33.99 5.71
N LEU A 8 5.78 32.71 5.77
CA LEU A 8 4.92 31.60 6.17
C LEU A 8 5.15 31.24 7.65
N ARG A 9 4.07 31.24 8.43
CA ARG A 9 4.10 30.76 9.82
C ARG A 9 3.94 29.24 9.82
N LEU A 10 4.95 28.54 10.32
CA LEU A 10 4.99 27.08 10.42
C LEU A 10 5.44 26.67 11.83
N ARG A 11 5.17 25.42 12.19
CA ARG A 11 5.64 24.80 13.44
C ARG A 11 6.65 23.71 13.14
N LEU A 12 7.76 23.70 13.85
CA LEU A 12 8.74 22.60 13.84
C LEU A 12 8.54 21.73 15.07
N ILE A 13 8.53 20.42 14.86
CA ILE A 13 8.30 19.42 15.91
C ILE A 13 9.51 18.49 15.95
N ARG A 14 10.23 18.50 17.07
CA ARG A 14 11.35 17.59 17.33
C ARG A 14 10.81 16.28 17.92
N ILE A 15 11.07 15.17 17.24
CA ILE A 15 10.74 13.82 17.67
C ILE A 15 12.04 13.05 17.85
N GLU A 16 12.17 12.39 18.99
CA GLU A 16 13.30 11.49 19.24
C GLU A 16 12.83 10.06 18.96
N LEU A 17 13.53 9.38 18.05
CA LEU A 17 13.21 8.02 17.65
C LEU A 17 13.81 7.02 18.64
N ASP A 18 13.30 5.80 18.65
CA ASP A 18 13.84 4.72 19.50
C ASP A 18 15.32 4.40 19.18
N SER A 19 15.82 4.81 18.02
CA SER A 19 17.23 4.71 17.62
C SER A 19 18.14 5.75 18.28
N GLY A 20 17.57 6.77 18.94
CA GLY A 20 18.27 7.97 19.41
C GLY A 20 18.44 9.04 18.33
N GLU A 21 18.00 8.78 17.10
CA GLU A 21 18.01 9.77 16.02
C GLU A 21 16.91 10.83 16.23
N ILE A 22 17.20 12.05 15.79
CA ILE A 22 16.27 13.17 15.87
C ILE A 22 15.61 13.36 14.51
N GLU A 23 14.29 13.26 14.49
CA GLU A 23 13.46 13.61 13.36
C GLU A 23 12.81 14.98 13.61
N VAL A 24 12.88 15.88 12.62
CA VAL A 24 12.26 17.21 12.70
C VAL A 24 11.18 17.30 11.63
N LEU A 25 9.92 17.40 12.09
CA LEU A 25 8.76 17.56 11.20
C LEU A 25 8.37 19.03 11.12
N ILE A 26 7.96 19.47 9.93
CA ILE A 26 7.39 20.80 9.71
C ILE A 26 5.90 20.68 9.39
N THR A 27 5.07 21.55 9.98
CA THR A 27 3.62 21.52 9.78
C THR A 27 3.01 22.92 9.77
N SER A 28 1.91 23.07 9.03
CA SER A 28 1.02 24.24 9.09
C SER A 28 0.06 24.20 10.28
N LEU A 29 0.02 23.10 11.04
CA LEU A 29 -0.78 22.95 12.26
C LEU A 29 -0.08 23.64 13.44
N THR A 30 -0.30 24.95 13.57
CA THR A 30 0.43 25.80 14.54
C THR A 30 -0.21 25.88 15.92
N ASP A 31 -1.47 25.46 16.09
CA ASP A 31 -2.17 25.49 17.38
C ASP A 31 -1.75 24.29 18.25
N GLU A 32 -0.97 24.56 19.29
CA GLU A 32 -0.42 23.51 20.16
C GLU A 32 -1.46 22.90 21.10
N GLY A 33 -2.53 23.62 21.43
CA GLY A 33 -3.61 23.11 22.27
C GLY A 33 -4.51 22.15 21.49
N LYS A 34 -4.78 22.47 20.21
CA LYS A 34 -5.57 21.61 19.32
C LYS A 34 -4.76 20.44 18.75
N TYR A 35 -3.47 20.65 18.49
CA TYR A 35 -2.58 19.67 17.87
C TYR A 35 -1.37 19.41 18.79
N PRO A 36 -1.52 18.56 19.81
CA PRO A 36 -0.42 18.23 20.72
C PRO A 36 0.74 17.56 19.97
N LYS A 37 1.97 17.63 20.47
CA LYS A 37 3.15 17.12 19.75
C LYS A 37 3.11 15.60 19.58
N GLU A 38 2.47 14.92 20.54
CA GLU A 38 2.49 13.47 20.74
C GLU A 38 1.83 12.73 19.57
N ILE A 39 0.85 13.34 18.88
CA ILE A 39 0.16 12.72 17.74
C ILE A 39 1.02 12.67 16.47
N PHE A 40 2.05 13.51 16.37
CA PHE A 40 2.77 13.70 15.11
C PHE A 40 3.68 12.53 14.74
N LYS A 41 4.18 11.77 15.73
CA LYS A 41 4.95 10.54 15.47
C LYS A 41 4.09 9.55 14.70
N ASP A 42 2.90 9.25 15.20
CA ASP A 42 1.98 8.29 14.58
C ASP A 42 1.37 8.83 13.29
N LEU A 43 1.05 10.13 13.24
CA LEU A 43 0.55 10.78 12.03
C LEU A 43 1.58 10.70 10.89
N TYR A 44 2.85 11.00 11.17
CA TYR A 44 3.90 10.90 10.15
C TYR A 44 4.16 9.44 9.76
N HIS A 45 4.02 8.50 10.70
CA HIS A 45 4.12 7.07 10.40
C HIS A 45 3.07 6.60 9.39
N LYS A 46 1.88 7.22 9.33
CA LYS A 46 0.86 6.93 8.30
C LYS A 46 1.30 7.23 6.86
N ARG A 47 2.45 7.89 6.66
CA ARG A 47 3.08 8.06 5.34
C ARG A 47 3.71 6.76 4.82
N TRP A 48 4.18 5.89 5.73
CA TRP A 48 4.91 4.67 5.37
C TRP A 48 4.11 3.70 4.48
N PRO A 49 2.80 3.46 4.74
CA PRO A 49 1.95 2.68 3.83
C PRO A 49 2.03 3.11 2.36
N VAL A 50 2.19 4.41 2.08
CA VAL A 50 2.30 4.95 0.71
C VAL A 50 3.61 4.49 0.04
N GLU A 51 4.73 4.51 0.76
CA GLU A 51 6.00 3.99 0.24
C GLU A 51 5.93 2.49 -0.03
N THR A 52 5.34 1.73 0.90
CA THR A 52 5.17 0.28 0.72
C THR A 52 4.24 -0.05 -0.43
N ASP A 53 3.25 0.80 -0.70
CA ASP A 53 2.35 0.66 -1.83
C ASP A 53 3.06 0.93 -3.17
N TYR A 54 3.92 1.95 -3.23
CA TYR A 54 4.78 2.16 -4.41
C TYR A 54 5.72 0.97 -4.66
N LEU A 55 6.29 0.41 -3.60
CA LEU A 55 7.11 -0.81 -3.71
C LEU A 55 6.27 -1.97 -4.25
N PHE A 56 5.06 -2.16 -3.73
CA PHE A 56 4.13 -3.18 -4.21
C PHE A 56 3.78 -2.98 -5.70
N MET A 57 3.46 -1.76 -6.12
CA MET A 57 3.13 -1.46 -7.51
C MET A 57 4.31 -1.69 -8.46
N LYS A 58 5.53 -1.33 -8.06
CA LYS A 58 6.74 -1.53 -8.87
C LYS A 58 7.16 -3.00 -8.94
N GLU A 59 7.15 -3.69 -7.80
CA GLU A 59 7.79 -5.01 -7.67
C GLU A 59 6.83 -6.20 -7.78
N ARG A 60 5.54 -6.02 -7.48
CA ARG A 60 4.54 -7.11 -7.50
C ARG A 60 3.57 -7.01 -8.65
N ILE A 61 3.09 -5.81 -8.94
CA ILE A 61 2.22 -5.51 -10.09
C ILE A 61 3.05 -5.29 -11.36
N GLU A 62 4.34 -4.96 -11.21
CA GLU A 62 5.24 -4.61 -12.31
C GLU A 62 4.65 -3.47 -13.15
N ILE A 63 4.29 -2.36 -12.50
CA ILE A 63 3.57 -1.27 -13.18
C ILE A 63 4.32 -0.69 -14.39
N GLY A 64 5.66 -0.75 -14.40
CA GLY A 64 6.51 -0.34 -15.51
C GLY A 64 6.74 -1.38 -16.61
N ASN A 65 6.16 -2.59 -16.51
CA ASN A 65 6.26 -3.62 -17.53
C ASN A 65 5.23 -3.38 -18.65
N PHE A 66 5.60 -2.57 -19.64
CA PHE A 66 4.71 -2.13 -20.72
C PHE A 66 4.70 -3.13 -21.89
N SER A 67 3.53 -3.27 -22.52
CA SER A 67 3.26 -4.12 -23.68
C SER A 67 3.65 -3.49 -25.01
N GLY A 68 3.87 -2.16 -25.04
CA GLY A 68 4.25 -1.42 -26.23
C GLY A 68 4.99 -0.13 -25.92
N GLU A 69 5.65 0.41 -26.95
CA GLU A 69 6.55 1.57 -26.83
C GLU A 69 5.86 2.92 -27.08
N SER A 70 4.62 2.92 -27.59
CA SER A 70 3.88 4.15 -27.85
C SER A 70 3.44 4.83 -26.55
N GLU A 71 3.33 6.16 -26.57
CA GLU A 71 2.78 6.91 -25.44
C GLU A 71 1.40 6.37 -25.02
N LEU A 72 0.53 6.08 -26.00
CA LEU A 72 -0.80 5.55 -25.74
C LEU A 72 -0.77 4.18 -25.04
N SER A 73 0.06 3.24 -25.50
CA SER A 73 0.17 1.92 -24.87
C SER A 73 0.72 2.01 -23.45
N VAL A 74 1.67 2.92 -23.20
CA VAL A 74 2.20 3.18 -21.86
C VAL A 74 1.10 3.67 -20.92
N TYR A 75 0.30 4.66 -21.33
CA TYR A 75 -0.82 5.15 -20.52
C TYR A 75 -1.87 4.08 -20.28
N GLN A 76 -2.24 3.30 -21.30
CA GLN A 76 -3.24 2.24 -21.18
C GLN A 76 -2.80 1.18 -20.16
N ASP A 77 -1.58 0.69 -20.24
CA ASP A 77 -1.05 -0.32 -19.32
C ASP A 77 -0.93 0.19 -17.89
N PHE A 78 -0.44 1.43 -17.73
CA PHE A 78 -0.34 2.06 -16.43
C PHE A 78 -1.72 2.17 -15.77
N HIS A 79 -2.70 2.74 -16.48
CA HIS A 79 -4.03 2.94 -15.94
C HIS A 79 -4.79 1.64 -15.72
N ALA A 80 -4.62 0.63 -16.58
CA ALA A 80 -5.22 -0.70 -16.40
C ALA A 80 -4.71 -1.37 -15.11
N LYS A 81 -3.40 -1.30 -14.84
CA LYS A 81 -2.82 -1.87 -13.61
C LYS A 81 -3.24 -1.12 -12.35
N VAL A 82 -3.30 0.21 -12.39
CA VAL A 82 -3.83 1.03 -11.28
C VAL A 82 -5.30 0.69 -11.02
N PHE A 83 -6.10 0.59 -12.08
CA PHE A 83 -7.52 0.24 -11.98
C PHE A 83 -7.70 -1.17 -11.39
N ALA A 84 -7.00 -2.17 -11.92
CA ALA A 84 -7.08 -3.56 -11.44
C ALA A 84 -6.73 -3.66 -9.95
N LYS A 85 -5.67 -2.98 -9.51
CA LYS A 85 -5.30 -2.92 -8.09
C LYS A 85 -6.41 -2.31 -7.25
N ASN A 86 -6.92 -1.14 -7.65
CA ASN A 86 -7.96 -0.45 -6.89
C ASN A 86 -9.25 -1.28 -6.81
N LEU A 87 -9.66 -1.90 -7.92
CA LEU A 87 -10.82 -2.78 -7.97
C LEU A 87 -10.63 -3.99 -7.04
N ALA A 88 -9.47 -4.65 -7.09
CA ALA A 88 -9.18 -5.77 -6.22
C ALA A 88 -9.19 -5.37 -4.73
N THR A 89 -8.63 -4.20 -4.39
CA THR A 89 -8.68 -3.65 -3.03
C THR A 89 -10.11 -3.39 -2.56
N ILE A 90 -10.97 -2.81 -3.42
CA ILE A 90 -12.39 -2.58 -3.09
C ILE A 90 -13.10 -3.92 -2.84
N LEU A 91 -12.92 -4.90 -3.72
CA LEU A 91 -13.53 -6.23 -3.58
C LEU A 91 -13.03 -6.98 -2.33
N ALA A 92 -11.81 -6.72 -1.89
CA ALA A 92 -11.24 -7.34 -0.70
C ALA A 92 -11.59 -6.63 0.61
N SER A 93 -12.11 -5.39 0.56
CA SER A 93 -12.43 -4.61 1.76
C SER A 93 -13.39 -5.32 2.73
N PRO A 94 -14.44 -6.04 2.29
CA PRO A 94 -15.29 -6.80 3.21
C PRO A 94 -14.54 -7.97 3.87
N ALA A 95 -13.64 -8.65 3.14
CA ALA A 95 -12.83 -9.73 3.72
C ALA A 95 -11.87 -9.19 4.79
N GLN A 96 -11.30 -8.01 4.58
CA GLN A 96 -10.43 -7.37 5.57
C GLN A 96 -11.17 -7.13 6.90
N ALA A 97 -12.42 -6.65 6.86
CA ALA A 97 -13.23 -6.45 8.06
C ALA A 97 -13.53 -7.78 8.79
N ASP A 98 -13.85 -8.84 8.04
CA ASP A 98 -14.06 -10.17 8.60
C ASP A 98 -12.77 -10.72 9.25
N ILE A 99 -11.61 -10.54 8.60
CA ILE A 99 -10.30 -10.96 9.10
C ILE A 99 -9.98 -10.26 10.43
N GLU A 100 -10.22 -8.95 10.52
CA GLU A 100 -9.99 -8.17 11.74
C GLU A 100 -10.85 -8.70 12.89
N LEU A 101 -12.12 -8.99 12.63
CA LEU A 101 -13.04 -9.53 13.64
C LEU A 101 -12.59 -10.93 14.12
N GLU A 102 -12.23 -11.82 13.21
CA GLU A 102 -11.72 -13.16 13.54
C GLU A 102 -10.35 -13.15 14.22
N SER A 103 -9.60 -12.04 14.11
CA SER A 103 -8.27 -11.93 14.71
C SER A 103 -8.31 -11.65 16.21
N MET A 104 -9.43 -11.14 16.74
CA MET A 104 -9.57 -10.82 18.17
C MET A 104 -9.37 -12.02 19.08
N GLU A 105 -9.64 -13.24 18.60
CA GLU A 105 -9.45 -14.49 19.35
C GLU A 105 -8.06 -15.12 19.16
N LYS A 106 -7.19 -14.49 18.36
CA LYS A 106 -5.87 -15.02 17.99
C LYS A 106 -4.75 -14.31 18.75
N LYS A 107 -3.56 -14.91 18.71
CA LYS A 107 -2.34 -14.34 19.33
C LYS A 107 -1.91 -12.99 18.75
N TYR A 108 -2.19 -12.78 17.46
CA TYR A 108 -1.83 -11.57 16.71
C TYR A 108 -3.05 -11.10 15.94
N ASP A 109 -3.09 -9.80 15.66
CA ASP A 109 -3.96 -9.24 14.63
C ASP A 109 -3.52 -9.78 13.27
N TYR A 110 -4.47 -10.09 12.39
CA TYR A 110 -4.19 -10.45 11.01
C TYR A 110 -4.69 -9.36 10.07
N GLN A 111 -4.02 -9.27 8.93
CA GLN A 111 -4.44 -8.46 7.80
C GLN A 111 -4.41 -9.29 6.53
N LEU A 112 -5.12 -8.81 5.51
CA LEU A 112 -5.05 -9.33 4.17
C LEU A 112 -3.63 -9.20 3.62
N ASN A 113 -3.08 -10.29 3.11
CA ASN A 113 -1.85 -10.30 2.36
C ASN A 113 -2.12 -9.76 0.94
N MET A 114 -1.77 -8.49 0.72
CA MET A 114 -2.00 -7.79 -0.55
C MET A 114 -1.40 -8.49 -1.77
N THR A 115 -0.25 -9.16 -1.60
CA THR A 115 0.40 -9.92 -2.70
C THR A 115 -0.41 -11.14 -3.10
N GLN A 116 -0.83 -11.95 -2.13
CA GLN A 116 -1.68 -13.11 -2.35
C GLN A 116 -3.04 -12.70 -2.90
N MET A 117 -3.67 -11.66 -2.35
CA MET A 117 -4.95 -11.15 -2.82
C MET A 117 -4.88 -10.75 -4.30
N PHE A 118 -3.87 -9.95 -4.68
CA PHE A 118 -3.76 -9.48 -6.05
C PHE A 118 -3.43 -10.63 -7.02
N SER A 119 -2.49 -11.51 -6.65
CA SER A 119 -2.15 -12.70 -7.47
C SER A 119 -3.35 -13.62 -7.69
N LYS A 120 -4.17 -13.86 -6.66
CA LYS A 120 -5.36 -14.72 -6.76
C LYS A 120 -6.52 -14.09 -7.54
N SER A 121 -6.57 -12.77 -7.63
CA SER A 121 -7.71 -12.07 -8.24
C SER A 121 -7.48 -11.68 -9.69
N LYS A 122 -6.24 -11.43 -10.12
CA LYS A 122 -5.95 -10.74 -11.39
C LYS A 122 -6.61 -11.37 -12.62
N ASP A 123 -6.63 -12.70 -12.73
CA ASP A 123 -7.22 -13.41 -13.89
C ASP A 123 -8.75 -13.35 -13.85
N THR A 124 -9.33 -13.20 -12.66
CA THR A 124 -10.78 -13.12 -12.45
C THR A 124 -11.32 -11.70 -12.66
N LEU A 125 -10.50 -10.67 -12.43
CA LEU A 125 -10.96 -9.26 -12.52
C LEU A 125 -11.55 -8.92 -13.88
N PHE A 126 -10.92 -9.41 -14.97
CA PHE A 126 -11.44 -9.21 -16.32
C PHE A 126 -12.80 -9.91 -16.53
N LEU A 127 -12.97 -11.11 -15.97
CA LEU A 127 -14.21 -11.88 -16.09
C LEU A 127 -15.42 -11.17 -15.47
N LEU A 128 -15.20 -10.24 -14.53
CA LEU A 128 -16.26 -9.42 -13.96
C LEU A 128 -16.94 -8.51 -14.98
N PHE A 129 -16.25 -8.17 -16.08
CA PHE A 129 -16.77 -7.31 -17.15
C PHE A 129 -17.26 -8.12 -18.37
N GLU A 130 -16.80 -9.37 -18.52
CA GLU A 130 -17.10 -10.21 -19.68
C GLU A 130 -18.31 -11.14 -19.45
N ARG A 131 -18.62 -11.47 -18.20
CA ARG A 131 -19.62 -12.51 -17.86
C ARG A 131 -20.99 -11.92 -17.50
N PRO A 132 -22.07 -12.69 -17.69
CA PRO A 132 -23.41 -12.31 -17.24
C PRO A 132 -23.47 -12.06 -15.72
N PRO A 133 -24.38 -11.19 -15.23
CA PRO A 133 -24.47 -10.80 -13.83
C PRO A 133 -24.55 -11.98 -12.84
N GLU A 134 -25.23 -13.08 -13.21
CA GLU A 134 -25.39 -14.25 -12.35
C GLU A 134 -24.07 -14.98 -12.11
N ILE A 135 -23.17 -14.96 -13.10
CA ILE A 135 -21.82 -15.51 -12.98
C ILE A 135 -20.93 -14.55 -12.21
N VAL A 136 -21.04 -13.24 -12.47
CA VAL A 136 -20.26 -12.21 -11.78
C VAL A 136 -20.46 -12.27 -10.27
N LEU A 137 -21.70 -12.43 -9.80
CA LEU A 137 -21.98 -12.58 -8.37
C LEU A 137 -21.26 -13.79 -7.76
N LYS A 138 -21.24 -14.93 -8.45
CA LYS A 138 -20.52 -16.13 -8.01
C LYS A 138 -19.01 -15.92 -8.00
N LEU A 139 -18.46 -15.20 -8.98
CA LEU A 139 -17.04 -14.86 -9.04
C LEU A 139 -16.65 -13.95 -7.87
N ILE A 140 -17.43 -12.92 -7.56
CA ILE A 140 -17.20 -12.04 -6.42
C ILE A 140 -17.21 -12.83 -5.11
N GLN A 141 -18.19 -13.72 -4.94
CA GLN A 141 -18.25 -14.56 -3.74
C GLN A 141 -17.04 -15.50 -3.63
N SER A 142 -16.61 -16.10 -4.74
CA SER A 142 -15.41 -16.94 -4.78
C SER A 142 -14.14 -16.16 -4.46
N LEU A 143 -14.03 -14.92 -4.96
CA LEU A 143 -12.92 -14.01 -4.62
C LEU A 143 -12.89 -13.68 -3.13
N HIS A 144 -14.05 -13.41 -2.52
CA HIS A 144 -14.15 -13.10 -1.09
C HIS A 144 -13.62 -14.25 -0.23
N GLU A 145 -13.99 -15.50 -0.54
CA GLU A 145 -13.45 -16.68 0.15
C GLU A 145 -11.93 -16.83 -0.02
N LEU A 146 -11.41 -16.57 -1.24
CA LEU A 146 -9.97 -16.58 -1.49
C LEU A 146 -9.24 -15.50 -0.69
N PHE A 147 -9.86 -14.33 -0.49
CA PHE A 147 -9.28 -13.23 0.27
C PHE A 147 -9.24 -13.52 1.76
N LYS A 148 -10.29 -14.14 2.33
CA LYS A 148 -10.28 -14.60 3.73
C LYS A 148 -9.15 -15.58 4.02
N ALA A 149 -8.80 -16.43 3.06
CA ALA A 149 -7.67 -17.35 3.20
C ALA A 149 -6.30 -16.66 3.01
N ALA A 150 -6.25 -15.50 2.36
CA ALA A 150 -5.03 -14.76 2.05
C ALA A 150 -4.64 -13.80 3.18
N THR A 151 -4.31 -14.32 4.36
CA THR A 151 -3.98 -13.49 5.54
C THR A 151 -2.51 -13.57 5.93
N GLU A 152 -2.05 -12.54 6.66
CA GLU A 152 -0.75 -12.51 7.32
C GLU A 152 -0.85 -11.85 8.71
N PRO A 153 -0.07 -12.31 9.69
CA PRO A 153 -0.09 -11.73 11.03
C PRO A 153 0.67 -10.41 11.09
N ILE A 154 0.05 -9.39 11.66
CA ILE A 154 0.70 -8.14 12.06
C ILE A 154 1.52 -8.44 13.31
N ARG A 155 2.82 -8.13 13.28
CA ARG A 155 3.74 -8.37 14.40
C ARG A 155 4.24 -7.03 14.94
N PRO A 156 3.67 -6.54 16.05
CA PRO A 156 4.09 -5.27 16.66
C PRO A 156 5.59 -5.27 16.98
N GLY A 157 6.25 -4.13 16.74
CA GLY A 157 7.67 -3.94 17.08
C GLY A 157 8.65 -4.74 16.23
N ARG A 158 8.22 -5.36 15.12
CA ARG A 158 9.11 -6.08 14.21
C ARG A 158 10.09 -5.11 13.54
N LYS A 159 11.35 -5.14 13.99
CA LYS A 159 12.46 -4.38 13.40
C LYS A 159 13.40 -5.35 12.68
N PHE A 160 13.78 -5.02 11.46
CA PHE A 160 14.83 -5.72 10.73
C PHE A 160 16.04 -4.80 10.61
N LYS A 161 17.23 -5.33 10.87
CA LYS A 161 18.46 -4.58 10.60
C LYS A 161 18.54 -4.32 9.10
N ARG A 162 18.51 -3.06 8.70
CA ARG A 162 18.64 -2.68 7.28
C ARG A 162 20.09 -2.87 6.86
N GLU A 163 20.36 -3.97 6.16
CA GLU A 163 21.65 -4.13 5.48
C GLU A 163 21.65 -3.25 4.22
N HIS A 164 22.17 -2.03 4.33
CA HIS A 164 22.48 -1.18 3.18
C HIS A 164 23.64 -1.80 2.40
N LYS A 165 23.37 -2.84 1.62
CA LYS A 165 24.31 -3.30 0.60
C LYS A 165 24.13 -2.39 -0.61
N VAL A 166 25.17 -1.63 -0.94
CA VAL A 166 25.28 -0.97 -2.24
C VAL A 166 25.35 -2.09 -3.27
N SER A 167 24.21 -2.43 -3.88
CA SER A 167 24.18 -3.39 -4.97
C SER A 167 24.84 -2.74 -6.17
N LYS A 168 25.99 -3.28 -6.60
CA LYS A 168 26.62 -2.92 -7.88
C LYS A 168 25.84 -3.47 -9.10
N ARG A 169 24.77 -4.23 -8.89
CA ARG A 169 23.94 -4.74 -9.98
C ARG A 169 23.06 -3.61 -10.51
N GLU A 170 23.22 -3.27 -11.79
CA GLU A 170 22.32 -2.36 -12.52
C GLU A 170 20.90 -2.92 -12.63
N HIS A 171 20.76 -4.25 -12.62
CA HIS A 171 19.49 -4.94 -12.65
C HIS A 171 19.33 -5.81 -11.40
N HIS A 172 18.36 -5.46 -10.55
CA HIS A 172 17.97 -6.27 -9.41
C HIS A 172 17.31 -7.56 -9.91
N MET A 173 17.48 -8.69 -9.21
CA MET A 173 16.50 -9.76 -9.35
C MET A 173 15.19 -9.15 -8.86
N GLN A 174 14.24 -8.92 -9.78
CA GLN A 174 12.91 -8.45 -9.44
C GLN A 174 12.33 -9.38 -8.37
N TYR A 175 11.61 -8.80 -7.40
CA TYR A 175 10.78 -9.64 -6.55
C TYR A 175 9.91 -10.52 -7.45
N LYS A 176 9.63 -11.76 -7.03
CA LYS A 176 8.76 -12.62 -7.83
C LYS A 176 7.43 -11.88 -8.05
N PRO A 177 7.02 -11.65 -9.31
CA PRO A 177 5.78 -10.97 -9.59
C PRO A 177 4.61 -11.77 -9.02
N CYS A 178 3.48 -11.09 -8.80
CA CYS A 178 2.24 -11.79 -8.51
C CYS A 178 1.93 -12.75 -9.66
N ARG A 179 1.88 -14.06 -9.37
CA ARG A 179 1.57 -15.08 -10.37
C ARG A 179 0.18 -14.88 -10.92
#